data_AF-A0A8H2K8Y3-F1
#
_entry.id   AF-A0A8H2K8Y3-F1
#
_cell.length_a   1.000
_cell.length_b   1.000
_cell.length_c   1.000
_cell.angle_alpha   90.00
_cell.angle_beta   90.00
_cell.angle_gamma   90.00
#
_symmetry.space_group_name_H-M   'P 1'
#
loop_
_entity.id
_entity.type
_entity.pdbx_description
1 polymer ?
#
loop_
_entity_poly.entity_id
_entity_poly.type
_entity_poly.pdbx_seq_one_letter_code
_entity_poly.pdbx_strand_id
1 'polypeptide(L)'
;MSLDLRLSVPVAAAWLVAVLLIGTPQWAVMSAVVLWLAAGMATATALASRRSLMSSIALACALAALCSTSVAMHADSRQPDALNDFAARNTQVEVRGITTSTVRTDAEYFQAQLSSAGVNGQTVPLSSPALIFREGNYFGMTDADPAPPAHEWGIGVQFSVTGTLTATEPGDGRAVLVFASDEPQWRADPPAAVEWANQLRRTFATEAAMLPGGGGQLIGGLAIGDTAAVSEELDAAMKTSSLARRYLQR
;
A
#
# COMPACT_ATOMS: atom_id res chain seq x y z
N MET A 1 -29.00 -14.95 23.49
CA MET A 1 -28.71 -14.21 22.26
C MET A 1 -28.29 -15.22 21.20
N SER A 2 -29.25 -15.69 20.38
CA SER A 2 -29.00 -16.69 19.35
C SER A 2 -28.33 -16.04 18.14
N LEU A 3 -27.11 -16.48 17.80
CA LEU A 3 -26.41 -16.01 16.61
C LEU A 3 -27.17 -16.47 15.36
N ASP A 4 -27.65 -15.54 14.53
CA ASP A 4 -28.29 -15.89 13.27
C ASP A 4 -27.22 -16.17 12.19
N LEU A 5 -26.86 -17.46 12.03
CA LEU A 5 -25.88 -17.92 11.04
C LEU A 5 -26.37 -17.85 9.59
N ARG A 6 -27.59 -17.36 9.32
CA ARG A 6 -28.10 -17.29 7.94
C ARG A 6 -27.33 -16.31 7.06
N LEU A 7 -26.64 -15.34 7.67
CA LEU A 7 -25.82 -14.35 6.96
C LEU A 7 -24.36 -14.74 6.83
N SER A 8 -23.85 -15.67 7.65
CA SER A 8 -22.43 -16.03 7.61
C SER A 8 -22.07 -16.75 6.31
N VAL A 9 -22.97 -17.59 5.76
CA VAL A 9 -22.73 -18.30 4.49
C VAL A 9 -22.68 -17.35 3.28
N PRO A 10 -23.65 -16.44 3.06
CA PRO A 10 -23.58 -15.43 2.01
C PRO A 10 -22.34 -14.54 2.10
N VAL A 11 -21.98 -14.11 3.31
CA VAL A 11 -20.82 -13.24 3.54
C VAL A 11 -19.53 -13.98 3.23
N ALA A 12 -19.38 -15.24 3.69
CA ALA A 12 -18.21 -16.06 3.38
C ALA A 12 -18.06 -16.30 1.87
N ALA A 13 -19.15 -16.54 1.15
CA ALA A 13 -19.14 -16.70 -0.30
C ALA A 13 -18.69 -15.41 -1.02
N ALA A 14 -19.22 -14.25 -0.61
CA ALA A 14 -18.81 -12.96 -1.17
C ALA A 14 -17.32 -12.68 -0.91
N TRP A 15 -16.83 -13.00 0.28
CA TRP A 15 -15.42 -12.88 0.64
C TRP A 15 -14.52 -13.77 -0.22
N LEU A 16 -14.92 -15.02 -0.44
CA LEU A 16 -14.17 -15.95 -1.28
C LEU A 16 -14.09 -15.45 -2.73
N VAL A 17 -15.21 -14.95 -3.28
CA VAL A 17 -15.22 -14.32 -4.61
C VAL A 17 -14.29 -13.10 -4.65
N ALA A 18 -14.32 -12.25 -3.62
CA ALA A 18 -13.44 -11.08 -3.57
C ALA A 18 -11.96 -11.49 -3.59
N VAL A 19 -11.55 -12.46 -2.76
CA VAL A 19 -10.17 -12.97 -2.71
C VAL A 19 -9.72 -13.53 -4.06
N LEU A 20 -10.55 -14.34 -4.72
CA LEU A 20 -10.22 -14.90 -6.03
C LEU A 20 -10.09 -13.81 -7.11
N LEU A 21 -11.02 -12.85 -7.13
CA LEU A 21 -11.02 -11.79 -8.14
C LEU A 21 -9.89 -10.78 -7.96
N ILE A 22 -9.41 -10.57 -6.73
CA ILE A 22 -8.22 -9.74 -6.47
C ILE A 22 -6.98 -10.34 -7.16
N GLY A 23 -6.84 -11.68 -7.14
CA GLY A 23 -5.73 -12.36 -7.81
C GLY A 23 -5.90 -12.45 -9.34
N THR A 24 -7.13 -12.39 -9.85
CA THR A 24 -7.41 -12.46 -11.30
C THR A 24 -8.36 -11.35 -11.76
N PRO A 25 -7.91 -10.08 -11.78
CA PRO A 25 -8.77 -8.93 -12.08
C PRO A 25 -9.38 -8.97 -13.49
N GLN A 26 -8.73 -9.68 -14.44
CA GLN A 26 -9.23 -9.86 -15.81
C GLN A 26 -10.64 -10.47 -15.90
N TRP A 27 -11.05 -11.25 -14.89
CA TRP A 27 -12.37 -11.87 -14.84
C TRP A 27 -13.39 -11.04 -14.06
N ALA A 28 -13.00 -9.91 -13.45
CA ALA A 28 -13.86 -9.13 -12.56
C ALA A 28 -15.06 -8.52 -13.29
N VAL A 29 -14.89 -8.03 -14.51
CA VAL A 29 -16.01 -7.48 -15.31
C VAL A 29 -17.00 -8.58 -15.68
N MET A 30 -16.51 -9.69 -16.23
CA MET A 30 -17.35 -10.83 -16.62
C MET A 30 -18.10 -11.42 -15.42
N SER A 31 -17.40 -11.56 -14.29
CA SER A 31 -17.98 -12.06 -13.03
C SER A 31 -19.04 -11.10 -12.48
N ALA A 32 -18.81 -9.78 -12.54
CA ALA A 32 -19.79 -8.80 -12.10
C ALA A 32 -21.09 -8.90 -12.90
N VAL A 33 -21.01 -9.01 -14.23
CA VAL A 33 -22.17 -9.16 -15.11
C VAL A 33 -22.95 -10.43 -14.79
N VAL A 34 -22.25 -11.58 -14.70
CA VAL A 34 -22.89 -12.87 -14.38
C VAL A 34 -23.56 -12.84 -13.00
N LEU A 35 -22.89 -12.26 -11.99
CA LEU A 35 -23.41 -12.20 -10.63
C LEU A 35 -24.59 -11.23 -10.49
N TRP A 36 -24.60 -10.10 -11.21
CA TRP A 36 -25.76 -9.21 -11.26
C TRP A 36 -26.98 -9.88 -11.89
N LEU A 37 -26.80 -10.61 -12.99
CA LEU A 37 -27.89 -11.38 -13.62
C LEU A 37 -28.42 -12.48 -12.69
N ALA A 38 -27.52 -13.22 -12.03
CA ALA A 38 -27.89 -14.25 -11.06
C ALA A 38 -28.64 -13.65 -9.85
N ALA A 39 -28.19 -12.50 -9.33
CA ALA A 39 -28.86 -11.79 -8.24
C ALA A 39 -30.27 -11.34 -8.64
N GLY A 40 -30.44 -10.76 -9.84
CA GLY A 40 -31.74 -10.36 -10.36
C GLY A 40 -32.71 -11.54 -10.51
N MET A 41 -32.24 -12.65 -11.08
CA MET A 41 -33.04 -13.87 -11.26
C MET A 41 -33.41 -14.54 -9.91
N ALA A 42 -32.48 -14.62 -8.97
CA ALA A 42 -32.74 -15.14 -7.63
C ALA A 42 -33.73 -14.25 -6.85
N THR A 43 -33.66 -12.93 -7.04
CA THR A 43 -34.61 -11.99 -6.43
C THR A 43 -36.02 -12.16 -7.01
N ALA A 44 -36.15 -12.26 -8.34
CA ALA A 44 -37.43 -12.48 -9.01
C ALA A 44 -38.08 -13.82 -8.58
N THR A 45 -37.29 -14.90 -8.50
CA THR A 45 -37.78 -16.20 -8.04
C THR A 45 -38.12 -16.22 -6.55
N ALA A 46 -37.39 -15.49 -5.70
CA ALA A 46 -37.73 -15.31 -4.28
C ALA A 46 -39.09 -14.62 -4.11
N LEU A 47 -39.35 -13.57 -4.89
CA LEU A 47 -40.62 -12.83 -4.87
C LEU A 47 -41.79 -13.68 -5.37
N ALA A 48 -41.57 -14.49 -6.41
CA ALA A 48 -42.60 -15.38 -6.97
C ALA A 48 -42.89 -16.61 -6.09
N SER A 49 -41.86 -17.22 -5.48
CA SER A 49 -41.98 -18.49 -4.76
C SER A 49 -42.04 -18.37 -3.23
N ARG A 50 -41.82 -17.17 -2.67
CA ARG A 50 -41.72 -16.89 -1.22
C ARG A 50 -40.72 -17.78 -0.45
N ARG A 51 -39.72 -18.35 -1.13
CA ARG A 51 -38.71 -19.22 -0.52
C ARG A 51 -37.55 -18.41 0.07
N SER A 52 -37.35 -18.49 1.40
CA SER A 52 -36.28 -17.77 2.11
C SER A 52 -34.86 -18.10 1.64
N LEU A 53 -34.63 -19.33 1.16
CA LEU A 53 -33.34 -19.74 0.59
C LEU A 53 -32.96 -18.92 -0.65
N MET A 54 -33.93 -18.52 -1.47
CA MET A 54 -33.66 -17.71 -2.66
C MET A 54 -33.24 -16.29 -2.29
N SER A 55 -33.75 -15.75 -1.17
CA SER A 55 -33.31 -14.45 -0.65
C SER A 55 -31.86 -14.49 -0.18
N SER A 56 -31.41 -15.57 0.47
CA SER A 56 -30.01 -15.74 0.85
C SER A 56 -29.07 -15.85 -0.36
N ILE A 57 -29.48 -16.58 -1.41
CA ILE A 57 -28.70 -16.68 -2.65
C ILE A 57 -28.65 -15.34 -3.37
N ALA A 58 -29.78 -14.64 -3.48
CA ALA A 58 -29.84 -13.30 -4.07
C ALA A 58 -28.89 -12.33 -3.36
N LEU A 59 -28.87 -12.36 -2.02
CA LEU A 59 -27.97 -11.55 -1.21
C LEU A 59 -26.50 -11.93 -1.45
N ALA A 60 -26.17 -13.22 -1.48
CA ALA A 60 -24.80 -13.68 -1.75
C ALA A 60 -24.32 -13.22 -3.13
N CYS A 61 -25.15 -13.38 -4.17
CA CYS A 61 -24.83 -12.94 -5.53
C CYS A 61 -24.69 -11.42 -5.62
N ALA A 62 -25.56 -10.66 -4.95
CA ALA A 62 -25.48 -9.20 -4.93
C ALA A 62 -24.21 -8.69 -4.23
N LEU A 63 -23.86 -9.25 -3.07
CA LEU A 63 -22.62 -8.92 -2.36
C LEU A 63 -21.38 -9.25 -3.21
N ALA A 64 -21.37 -10.43 -3.82
CA ALA A 64 -20.29 -10.85 -4.72
C ALA A 64 -20.20 -9.94 -5.97
N ALA A 65 -21.33 -9.52 -6.55
CA ALA A 65 -21.38 -8.60 -7.68
C ALA A 65 -20.83 -7.21 -7.32
N LEU A 66 -21.16 -6.70 -6.12
CA LEU A 66 -20.62 -5.44 -5.59
C LEU A 66 -19.10 -5.54 -5.39
N CYS A 67 -18.61 -6.62 -4.79
CA CYS A 67 -17.17 -6.87 -4.65
C CYS A 67 -16.49 -6.92 -6.03
N SER A 68 -17.06 -7.65 -6.98
CA SER A 68 -16.53 -7.78 -8.35
C SER A 68 -16.49 -6.44 -9.09
N THR A 69 -17.52 -5.62 -8.92
CA THR A 69 -17.59 -4.27 -9.51
C THR A 69 -16.53 -3.35 -8.89
N SER A 70 -16.36 -3.42 -7.56
CA SER A 70 -15.33 -2.65 -6.85
C SER A 70 -13.92 -3.03 -7.30
N VAL A 71 -13.63 -4.33 -7.43
CA VAL A 71 -12.34 -4.82 -7.95
C VAL A 71 -12.10 -4.34 -9.38
N ALA A 72 -13.12 -4.43 -10.26
CA ALA A 72 -13.00 -3.95 -11.64
C ALA A 72 -12.70 -2.44 -11.71
N MET A 73 -13.39 -1.63 -10.90
CA MET A 73 -13.19 -0.17 -10.86
C MET A 73 -11.80 0.21 -10.30
N HIS A 74 -11.31 -0.52 -9.29
CA HIS A 74 -10.03 -0.22 -8.67
C HIS A 74 -8.82 -0.81 -9.41
N ALA A 75 -9.00 -1.82 -10.26
CA ALA A 75 -7.92 -2.39 -11.06
C ALA A 75 -7.29 -1.35 -11.98
N ASP A 76 -8.12 -0.64 -12.76
CA ASP A 76 -7.67 0.38 -13.71
C ASP A 76 -7.02 1.59 -13.03
N SER A 77 -7.55 1.96 -11.85
CA SER A 77 -6.99 3.06 -11.05
C SER A 77 -5.63 2.72 -10.42
N ARG A 78 -5.37 1.44 -10.10
CA ARG A 78 -4.12 1.02 -9.45
C ARG A 78 -3.00 0.79 -10.44
N GLN A 79 -3.31 0.26 -11.62
CA GLN A 79 -2.32 -0.22 -12.57
C GLN A 79 -2.73 0.17 -14.01
N PRO A 80 -2.57 1.45 -14.39
CA PRO A 80 -2.97 1.90 -15.72
C PRO A 80 -2.14 1.21 -16.80
N ASP A 81 -2.75 0.93 -17.96
CA ASP A 81 -2.12 0.17 -19.06
C ASP A 81 -0.78 0.76 -19.50
N ALA A 82 -0.65 2.09 -19.52
CA ALA A 82 0.60 2.77 -19.84
C ALA A 82 1.75 2.38 -18.90
N LEU A 83 1.45 2.12 -17.62
CA LEU A 83 2.44 1.70 -16.63
C LEU A 83 2.90 0.27 -16.90
N ASN A 84 1.98 -0.62 -17.27
CA ASN A 84 2.30 -1.99 -17.67
C ASN A 84 3.19 -2.02 -18.91
N ASP A 85 2.91 -1.16 -19.88
CA ASP A 85 3.73 -1.02 -21.09
C ASP A 85 5.15 -0.54 -20.76
N PHE A 86 5.30 0.41 -19.85
CA PHE A 86 6.62 0.88 -19.40
C PHE A 86 7.36 -0.21 -18.62
N ALA A 87 6.68 -0.91 -17.72
CA ALA A 87 7.27 -2.00 -16.94
C ALA A 87 7.70 -3.19 -17.82
N ALA A 88 6.90 -3.56 -18.82
CA ALA A 88 7.21 -4.67 -19.72
C ALA A 88 8.46 -4.40 -20.59
N ARG A 89 8.74 -3.13 -20.90
CA ARG A 89 9.86 -2.74 -21.77
C ARG A 89 11.17 -2.51 -21.03
N ASN A 90 11.17 -2.51 -19.69
CA ASN A 90 12.33 -2.14 -18.86
C ASN A 90 12.99 -0.83 -19.31
N THR A 91 12.18 0.12 -19.80
CA THR A 91 12.67 1.41 -20.29
C THR A 91 12.99 2.31 -19.10
N GLN A 92 14.02 3.14 -19.24
CA GLN A 92 14.28 4.21 -18.28
C GLN A 92 13.20 5.29 -18.40
N VAL A 93 12.56 5.61 -17.28
CA VAL A 93 11.46 6.58 -17.21
C VAL A 93 11.76 7.63 -16.14
N GLU A 94 11.34 8.87 -16.37
CA GLU A 94 11.29 9.90 -15.32
C GLU A 94 9.93 9.79 -14.62
N VAL A 95 9.91 9.41 -13.35
CA VAL A 95 8.68 9.45 -12.54
C VAL A 95 8.65 10.65 -11.63
N ARG A 96 7.44 11.13 -11.38
CA ARG A 96 7.17 12.16 -10.36
C ARG A 96 6.13 11.64 -9.40
N GLY A 97 6.27 12.03 -8.14
CA GLY A 97 5.37 11.57 -7.09
C GLY A 97 5.48 12.39 -5.82
N ILE A 98 4.72 11.94 -4.83
CA ILE A 98 4.73 12.46 -3.47
C ILE A 98 5.15 11.36 -2.50
N THR A 99 5.95 11.68 -1.50
CA THR A 99 6.30 10.72 -0.44
C THR A 99 5.09 10.41 0.43
N THR A 100 4.89 9.13 0.74
CA THR A 100 3.83 8.67 1.66
C THR A 100 4.40 8.14 2.99
N SER A 101 5.71 7.99 3.06
CA SER A 101 6.48 7.72 4.27
C SER A 101 7.59 8.75 4.45
N THR A 102 8.11 8.89 5.67
CA THR A 102 9.38 9.59 5.90
C THR A 102 10.51 8.88 5.17
N VAL A 103 11.33 9.60 4.41
CA VAL A 103 12.52 9.09 3.73
C VAL A 103 13.71 9.29 4.65
N ARG A 104 14.34 8.19 5.02
CA ARG A 104 15.57 8.21 5.80
C ARG A 104 16.77 8.12 4.88
N THR A 105 17.85 8.77 5.26
CA THR A 105 19.09 8.83 4.47
C THR A 105 19.68 7.44 4.23
N ASP A 106 19.64 6.57 5.24
CA ASP A 106 20.15 5.21 5.24
C ASP A 106 19.15 4.17 4.73
N ALA A 107 17.92 4.58 4.39
CA ALA A 107 16.93 3.65 3.85
C ALA A 107 17.21 3.37 2.37
N GLU A 108 17.32 2.08 2.04
CA GLU A 108 17.43 1.57 0.67
C GLU A 108 16.16 1.81 -0.14
N TYR A 109 15.03 2.07 0.51
CA TYR A 109 13.77 2.34 -0.16
C TYR A 109 12.86 3.29 0.62
N PHE A 110 11.90 3.89 -0.07
CA PHE A 110 10.82 4.64 0.56
C PHE A 110 9.50 4.48 -0.21
N GLN A 111 8.40 4.80 0.45
CA GLN A 111 7.06 4.70 -0.13
C GLN A 111 6.63 6.04 -0.73
N ALA A 112 6.00 5.96 -1.89
CA ALA A 112 5.51 7.13 -2.61
C ALA A 112 4.19 6.83 -3.32
N GLN A 113 3.48 7.89 -3.66
CA GLN A 113 2.40 7.85 -4.64
C GLN A 113 2.89 8.53 -5.90
N LEU A 114 2.99 7.77 -7.00
CA LEU A 114 3.38 8.34 -8.29
C LEU A 114 2.20 9.11 -8.89
N SER A 115 2.49 10.28 -9.44
CA SER A 115 1.53 11.18 -10.10
C SER A 115 1.71 11.24 -11.62
N SER A 116 2.91 10.93 -12.12
CA SER A 116 3.19 10.84 -13.54
C SER A 116 4.44 10.00 -13.83
N ALA A 117 4.49 9.43 -15.02
CA ALA A 117 5.69 8.82 -15.60
C ALA A 117 5.92 9.36 -17.01
N GLY A 118 7.17 9.65 -17.34
CA GLY A 118 7.57 10.22 -18.62
C GLY A 118 8.63 9.40 -19.33
N VAL A 119 8.46 9.21 -20.64
CA VAL A 119 9.43 8.54 -21.53
C VAL A 119 9.60 9.39 -22.78
N ASN A 120 10.85 9.68 -23.17
CA ASN A 120 11.17 10.46 -24.37
C ASN A 120 10.42 11.80 -24.46
N GLY A 121 10.20 12.47 -23.33
CA GLY A 121 9.50 13.76 -23.25
C GLY A 121 7.96 13.68 -23.32
N GLN A 122 7.37 12.50 -23.45
CA GLN A 122 5.93 12.29 -23.26
C GLN A 122 5.64 11.92 -21.81
N THR A 123 4.77 12.68 -21.14
CA THR A 123 4.37 12.43 -19.75
C THR A 123 2.95 11.89 -19.70
N VAL A 124 2.77 10.75 -19.03
CA VAL A 124 1.48 10.13 -18.77
C VAL A 124 1.10 10.33 -17.30
N PRO A 125 -0.07 10.92 -17.00
CA PRO A 125 -0.56 11.00 -15.64
C PRO A 125 -0.93 9.62 -15.12
N LEU A 126 -0.61 9.34 -13.86
CA LEU A 126 -0.97 8.08 -13.20
C LEU A 126 -1.16 8.32 -11.70
N SER A 127 -1.83 7.39 -11.02
CA SER A 127 -2.02 7.46 -9.56
C SER A 127 -1.80 6.09 -8.97
N SER A 128 -0.53 5.71 -8.83
CA SER A 128 -0.15 4.37 -8.39
C SER A 128 0.73 4.43 -7.14
N PRO A 129 0.41 3.65 -6.08
CA PRO A 129 1.28 3.49 -4.94
C PRO A 129 2.54 2.74 -5.38
N ALA A 130 3.70 3.28 -5.03
CA ALA A 130 4.99 2.75 -5.44
C ALA A 130 5.98 2.63 -4.28
N LEU A 131 6.90 1.69 -4.44
CA LEU A 131 8.09 1.58 -3.62
C LEU A 131 9.29 2.00 -4.47
N ILE A 132 10.00 3.04 -4.02
CA ILE A 132 11.18 3.54 -4.70
C ILE A 132 12.39 2.91 -4.03
N PHE A 133 13.10 2.05 -4.75
CA PHE A 133 14.41 1.55 -4.37
C PHE A 133 15.46 2.55 -4.83
N ARG A 134 16.29 2.98 -3.90
CA ARG A 134 17.48 3.79 -4.15
C ARG A 134 18.64 2.84 -4.40
N GLU A 135 19.49 3.14 -5.35
CA GLU A 135 20.74 2.42 -5.48
C GLU A 135 21.63 2.79 -4.29
N GLY A 136 21.51 2.00 -3.23
CA GLY A 136 22.27 2.13 -1.99
C GLY A 136 23.70 1.67 -2.21
N ASN A 137 24.43 2.36 -3.06
CA ASN A 137 25.81 2.06 -3.34
C ASN A 137 26.55 3.37 -3.58
N TYR A 138 27.45 3.67 -2.65
CA TYR A 138 28.58 4.59 -2.78
C TYR A 138 29.53 4.14 -3.91
N PHE A 139 29.03 3.84 -5.10
CA PHE A 139 29.85 3.56 -6.28
C PHE A 139 30.36 4.90 -6.83
N GLY A 140 31.42 5.40 -6.22
CA GLY A 140 32.14 6.60 -6.66
C GLY A 140 32.48 7.61 -5.56
N MET A 141 31.91 7.47 -4.35
CA MET A 141 32.28 8.32 -3.22
C MET A 141 33.51 7.75 -2.52
N THR A 142 34.69 8.29 -2.84
CA THR A 142 35.82 8.26 -1.91
C THR A 142 35.46 9.05 -0.64
N ASP A 143 36.03 8.68 0.52
CA ASP A 143 35.85 9.31 1.85
C ASP A 143 36.07 10.85 1.92
N ALA A 144 36.34 11.50 0.79
CA ALA A 144 36.66 12.91 0.63
C ALA A 144 35.48 13.80 0.19
N ASP A 145 34.35 13.24 -0.27
CA ASP A 145 33.21 14.07 -0.67
C ASP A 145 32.32 14.41 0.54
N PRO A 146 32.04 15.70 0.81
CA PRO A 146 31.14 16.09 1.89
C PRO A 146 29.75 15.52 1.61
N ALA A 147 29.25 14.69 2.52
CA ALA A 147 27.89 14.17 2.48
C ALA A 147 26.91 15.35 2.29
N PRO A 148 26.05 15.33 1.26
CA PRO A 148 25.03 16.36 1.11
C PRO A 148 24.20 16.40 2.39
N PRO A 149 23.79 17.58 2.87
CA PRO A 149 23.00 17.69 4.10
C PRO A 149 21.73 16.86 3.92
N ALA A 150 21.67 15.76 4.67
CA ALA A 150 20.56 14.84 4.75
C ALA A 150 19.31 15.58 5.22
N HIS A 151 18.57 16.16 4.29
CA HIS A 151 17.21 16.55 4.57
C HIS A 151 16.42 15.25 4.56
N GLU A 152 16.05 14.75 5.74
CA GLU A 152 15.05 13.69 5.84
C GLU A 152 13.78 14.20 5.18
N TRP A 153 13.33 13.54 4.11
CA TRP A 153 12.10 13.97 3.45
C TRP A 153 10.92 13.53 4.32
N GLY A 154 10.11 14.49 4.75
CA GLY A 154 8.84 14.20 5.41
C GLY A 154 7.83 13.58 4.44
N ILE A 155 6.63 13.29 4.96
CA ILE A 155 5.50 12.87 4.14
C ILE A 155 5.02 14.08 3.31
N GLY A 156 4.61 13.83 2.07
CA GLY A 156 4.03 14.83 1.16
C GLY A 156 5.04 15.63 0.33
N VAL A 157 6.33 15.33 0.42
CA VAL A 157 7.38 15.95 -0.40
C VAL A 157 7.17 15.56 -1.85
N GLN A 158 7.19 16.53 -2.76
CA GLN A 158 7.15 16.26 -4.20
C GLN A 158 8.56 15.99 -4.69
N PHE A 159 8.72 14.93 -5.47
CA PHE A 159 10.02 14.53 -6.01
C PHE A 159 9.93 14.10 -7.47
N SER A 160 11.09 14.03 -8.12
CA SER A 160 11.27 13.34 -9.40
C SER A 160 12.46 12.40 -9.33
N VAL A 161 12.36 11.23 -9.96
CA VAL A 161 13.47 10.29 -10.04
C VAL A 161 13.46 9.58 -11.39
N THR A 162 14.65 9.35 -11.93
CA THR A 162 14.84 8.55 -13.14
C THR A 162 15.13 7.11 -12.74
N GLY A 163 14.46 6.16 -13.37
CA GLY A 163 14.65 4.75 -13.03
C GLY A 163 13.90 3.81 -13.94
N THR A 164 13.95 2.52 -13.62
CA THR A 164 13.17 1.49 -14.30
C THR A 164 11.96 1.09 -13.46
N LEU A 165 10.83 0.82 -14.12
CA LEU A 165 9.59 0.38 -13.47
C LEU A 165 9.44 -1.13 -13.54
N THR A 166 8.90 -1.71 -12.48
CA THR A 166 8.43 -3.09 -12.45
C THR A 166 7.05 -3.11 -11.82
N ALA A 167 6.07 -3.66 -12.55
CA ALA A 167 4.73 -3.86 -12.01
C ALA A 167 4.75 -5.04 -11.02
N THR A 168 4.00 -4.91 -9.94
CA THR A 168 3.81 -5.98 -8.95
C THR A 168 2.68 -6.92 -9.35
N GLU A 169 2.54 -8.02 -8.63
CA GLU A 169 1.44 -8.96 -8.83
C GLU A 169 0.09 -8.36 -8.38
N PRO A 170 -1.02 -8.72 -9.04
CA PRO A 170 -2.36 -8.32 -8.59
C PRO A 170 -2.61 -8.71 -7.13
N GLY A 171 -3.06 -7.74 -6.33
CA GLY A 171 -3.31 -7.93 -4.90
C GLY A 171 -2.17 -7.49 -3.99
N ASP A 172 -1.00 -7.12 -4.52
CA ASP A 172 0.03 -6.43 -3.75
C ASP A 172 -0.49 -5.05 -3.27
N GLY A 173 -0.06 -4.65 -2.07
CA GLY A 173 -0.34 -3.32 -1.51
C GLY A 173 0.41 -2.20 -2.24
N ARG A 174 1.50 -2.54 -2.95
CA ARG A 174 2.21 -1.66 -3.89
C ARG A 174 1.80 -2.05 -5.30
N ALA A 175 1.59 -1.08 -6.18
CA ALA A 175 1.30 -1.35 -7.58
C ALA A 175 2.58 -1.40 -8.44
N VAL A 176 3.65 -0.75 -7.98
CA VAL A 176 4.86 -0.53 -8.77
C VAL A 176 6.10 -0.50 -7.89
N LEU A 177 7.18 -1.08 -8.39
CA LEU A 177 8.53 -0.92 -7.87
C LEU A 177 9.31 -0.04 -8.83
N VAL A 178 9.98 0.97 -8.31
CA VAL A 178 10.84 1.87 -9.09
C VAL A 178 12.26 1.64 -8.62
N PHE A 179 13.13 1.21 -9.54
CA PHE A 179 14.56 1.12 -9.27
C PHE A 179 15.21 2.39 -9.79
N ALA A 180 15.53 3.29 -8.88
CA ALA A 180 16.12 4.58 -9.19
C ALA A 180 17.54 4.38 -9.75
N SER A 181 17.82 4.97 -10.91
CA SER A 181 19.15 5.05 -11.50
C SER A 181 19.96 6.21 -10.94
N ASP A 182 19.28 7.22 -10.42
CA ASP A 182 19.86 8.44 -9.86
C ASP A 182 19.20 8.76 -8.51
N GLU A 183 19.85 9.61 -7.70
CA GLU A 183 19.27 10.07 -6.44
C GLU A 183 17.97 10.87 -6.70
N PRO A 184 16.86 10.57 -5.98
CA PRO A 184 15.63 11.32 -6.09
C PRO A 184 15.85 12.82 -5.89
N GLN A 185 15.32 13.62 -6.81
CA GLN A 185 15.43 15.07 -6.76
C GLN A 185 14.21 15.69 -6.09
N TRP A 186 14.47 16.56 -5.12
CA TRP A 186 13.46 17.39 -4.49
C TRP A 186 12.83 18.35 -5.51
N ARG A 187 11.49 18.46 -5.50
CA ARG A 187 10.75 19.38 -6.39
C ARG A 187 9.98 20.43 -5.62
N ALA A 188 9.30 20.06 -4.54
CA ALA A 188 8.54 21.00 -3.73
C ALA A 188 8.32 20.47 -2.32
N ASP A 189 8.18 21.41 -1.39
CA ASP A 189 7.78 21.16 -0.01
C ASP A 189 6.38 20.53 0.10
N PRO A 190 6.13 19.78 1.18
CA PRO A 190 4.80 19.29 1.49
C PRO A 190 3.83 20.47 1.73
N PRO A 191 2.52 20.26 1.47
CA PRO A 191 1.50 21.25 1.83
C PRO A 191 1.60 21.64 3.31
N ALA A 192 1.37 22.92 3.64
CA ALA A 192 1.60 23.44 4.99
C ALA A 192 0.94 22.64 6.12
N ALA A 193 -0.27 22.10 5.91
CA ALA A 193 -0.94 21.25 6.88
C ALA A 193 -0.22 19.91 7.11
N VAL A 194 0.35 19.32 6.05
CA VAL A 194 1.16 18.10 6.13
C VAL A 194 2.51 18.41 6.77
N GLU A 195 3.12 19.54 6.43
CA GLU A 195 4.38 19.96 7.04
C GLU A 195 4.26 20.21 8.54
N TRP A 196 3.17 20.84 8.97
CA TRP A 196 2.85 20.99 10.39
C TRP A 196 2.76 19.63 11.10
N ALA A 197 2.14 18.63 10.47
CA ALA A 197 2.07 17.28 11.01
C ALA A 197 3.46 16.60 11.06
N ASN A 198 4.30 16.79 10.02
CA ASN A 198 5.69 16.32 10.02
C ASN A 198 6.50 16.97 11.16
N GLN A 199 6.31 18.25 11.44
CA GLN A 199 6.94 18.95 12.56
C GLN A 199 6.48 18.39 13.90
N LEU A 200 5.16 18.24 14.10
CA LEU A 200 4.62 17.67 15.34
C LEU A 200 5.18 16.26 15.60
N ARG A 201 5.26 15.43 14.56
CA ARG A 201 5.83 14.08 14.64
C ARG A 201 7.30 14.10 15.04
N ARG A 202 8.11 14.96 14.39
CA ARG A 202 9.53 15.13 14.69
C ARG A 202 9.75 15.61 16.12
N THR A 203 9.02 16.64 16.56
CA THR A 203 9.11 17.15 17.94
C THR A 203 8.73 16.06 18.94
N PHE A 204 7.64 15.33 18.71
CA PHE A 204 7.25 14.22 19.57
C PHE A 204 8.32 13.13 19.63
N ALA A 205 8.91 12.74 18.50
CA ALA A 205 9.98 11.74 18.44
C ALA A 205 11.22 12.20 19.23
N THR A 206 11.62 13.47 19.10
CA THR A 206 12.73 14.06 19.86
C THR A 206 12.46 14.03 21.36
N GLU A 207 11.27 14.43 21.80
CA GLU A 207 10.91 14.41 23.23
C GLU A 207 10.81 12.97 23.78
N ALA A 208 10.27 12.05 22.98
CA ALA A 208 10.18 10.64 23.33
C ALA A 208 11.56 9.99 23.50
N ALA A 209 12.54 10.37 22.68
CA ALA A 209 13.92 9.87 22.76
C ALA A 209 14.63 10.27 24.06
N MET A 210 14.18 11.32 24.73
CA MET A 210 14.72 11.78 26.02
C MET A 210 14.17 11.00 27.22
N LEU A 211 13.12 10.19 27.03
CA LEU A 211 12.54 9.39 28.11
C LEU A 211 13.42 8.17 28.43
N PRO A 212 13.68 7.89 29.72
CA PRO A 212 14.52 6.77 30.10
C PRO A 212 13.86 5.40 29.89
N GLY A 213 14.68 4.40 29.57
CA GLY A 213 14.28 2.99 29.50
C GLY A 213 13.58 2.58 28.20
N GLY A 214 13.26 1.29 28.08
CA GLY A 214 12.64 0.73 26.87
C GLY A 214 11.25 1.30 26.55
N GLY A 215 10.52 1.80 27.56
CA GLY A 215 9.23 2.46 27.34
C GLY A 215 9.35 3.74 26.50
N GLY A 216 10.42 4.52 26.68
CA GLY A 216 10.72 5.69 25.85
C GLY A 216 11.02 5.32 24.40
N GLN A 217 11.75 4.23 24.18
CA GLN A 217 12.04 3.71 22.83
C GLN A 217 10.77 3.24 22.08
N LEU A 218 9.75 2.77 22.81
CA LEU A 218 8.52 2.24 22.21
C LEU A 218 7.43 3.30 21.99
N ILE A 219 7.45 4.41 22.73
CA ILE A 219 6.34 5.37 22.70
C ILE A 219 6.22 6.06 21.33
N GLY A 220 7.34 6.29 20.63
CA GLY A 220 7.35 6.72 19.23
C GLY A 220 6.62 5.73 18.33
N GLY A 221 6.98 4.45 18.44
CA GLY A 221 6.39 3.37 17.64
C GLY A 221 4.89 3.20 17.91
N LEU A 222 4.47 3.37 19.16
CA LEU A 222 3.09 3.19 19.57
C LEU A 222 2.19 4.39 19.24
N ALA A 223 2.68 5.61 19.45
CA ALA A 223 1.88 6.82 19.27
C ALA A 223 1.86 7.29 17.82
N ILE A 224 2.99 7.18 17.13
CA ILE A 224 3.18 7.71 15.77
C ILE A 224 3.74 6.66 14.82
N GLY A 225 3.77 5.36 15.15
CA GLY A 225 4.26 4.34 14.22
C GLY A 225 5.74 4.46 13.85
N ASP A 226 6.52 5.26 14.57
CA ASP A 226 7.94 5.48 14.30
C ASP A 226 8.80 4.54 15.15
N THR A 227 9.43 3.56 14.50
CA THR A 227 10.23 2.53 15.17
C THR A 227 11.73 2.83 15.15
N ALA A 228 12.17 4.01 14.68
CA ALA A 228 13.59 4.35 14.55
C ALA A 228 14.34 4.36 15.90
N ALA A 229 13.64 4.65 17.00
CA ALA A 229 14.24 4.68 18.35
C ALA A 229 14.33 3.28 19.01
N VAL A 230 13.77 2.23 18.40
CA VAL A 230 13.77 0.88 18.97
C VAL A 230 15.12 0.22 18.69
N SER A 231 15.90 -0.01 19.74
CA SER A 231 17.17 -0.75 19.63
C SER A 231 16.95 -2.22 19.24
N GLU A 232 17.94 -2.81 18.56
CA GLU A 232 17.92 -4.24 18.21
C GLU A 232 17.80 -5.15 19.45
N GLU A 233 18.44 -4.76 20.56
CA GLU A 233 18.35 -5.48 21.83
C GLU A 233 16.91 -5.49 22.37
N LEU A 234 16.22 -4.35 22.32
CA LEU A 234 14.84 -4.24 22.77
C LEU A 234 13.89 -5.02 21.85
N ASP A 235 14.08 -4.94 20.53
CA ASP A 235 13.31 -5.73 19.56
C ASP A 235 13.51 -7.24 19.78
N ALA A 236 14.76 -7.68 20.01
CA ALA A 236 15.07 -9.06 20.34
C ALA A 236 14.42 -9.51 21.66
N ALA A 237 14.44 -8.67 22.70
CA ALA A 237 13.79 -8.93 23.97
C ALA A 237 12.26 -9.05 23.83
N MET A 238 11.63 -8.17 23.04
CA MET A 238 10.20 -8.22 22.73
C MET A 238 9.81 -9.50 21.99
N LYS A 239 10.56 -9.87 20.95
CA LYS A 239 10.36 -11.12 20.21
C LYS A 239 10.47 -12.33 21.13
N THR A 240 11.49 -12.36 21.99
CA THR A 240 11.72 -13.43 22.96
C THR A 240 10.57 -13.56 23.96
N SER A 241 10.08 -12.45 24.53
CA SER A 241 8.94 -12.45 25.47
C SER A 241 7.64 -12.92 24.80
N SER A 242 7.41 -12.52 23.54
CA SER A 242 6.24 -12.97 22.76
C SER A 242 6.27 -14.48 22.47
N LEU A 243 7.47 -15.03 22.21
CA LEU A 243 7.68 -16.45 21.98
C LEU A 243 7.53 -17.25 23.27
N ALA A 244 8.09 -16.78 24.39
CA ALA A 244 7.99 -17.44 25.69
C ALA A 244 6.53 -17.59 26.15
N ARG A 245 5.68 -16.57 25.91
CA ARG A 245 4.23 -16.66 26.18
C ARG A 245 3.54 -17.76 25.37
N ARG A 246 4.00 -18.04 24.15
CA ARG A 246 3.47 -19.10 23.28
C ARG A 246 3.91 -20.50 23.72
N TYR A 247 5.07 -20.63 24.37
CA TYR A 247 5.57 -21.91 24.88
C TYR A 247 4.98 -22.31 26.24
N LEU A 248 4.58 -21.36 27.08
CA LEU A 248 3.94 -21.62 28.38
C LEU A 248 2.44 -22.00 28.28
N GLN A 249 1.87 -22.05 27.07
CA GLN A 249 0.49 -22.46 26.80
C GLN A 249 0.37 -23.80 26.05
N ARG A 250 1.46 -24.58 25.96
CA ARG A 250 1.41 -26.01 25.63
C ARG A 250 1.58 -26.84 26.89
#